data_AF-A0A2N9LXD6-F1
#
_entry.id   AF-A0A2N9LXD6-F1
#
_cell.length_a   1.000
_cell.length_b   1.000
_cell.length_c   1.000
_cell.angle_alpha   90.00
_cell.angle_beta   90.00
_cell.angle_gamma   90.00
#
_symmetry.space_group_name_H-M   'P 1'
#
loop_
_entity.id
_entity.type
_entity.pdbx_description
1 polymer ?
#
loop_
_entity_poly.entity_id
_entity_poly.type
_entity_poly.pdbx_seq_one_letter_code
_entity_poly.pdbx_strand_id
1 'polypeptide(L)'
;MAPIADDQWRLQRSAAIDLTRFSTGMAEPDHYFAHHPEIDAAFAQAVTWASEAKNLNLMSLYEGRAQRRVERNMKMLKDLQAERQAAFNQVVEDATLLAQFAASKAEPFDIERDFPRESLPPQFGFSLSEIARLATYSRRLADAKKQFPAARQPFPKAA
;
A
#
# COMPACT_ATOMS: atom_id res chain seq x y z
N MET A 1 -8.66 -8.36 3.08
CA MET A 1 -7.59 -8.00 4.02
C MET A 1 -6.94 -9.21 4.70
N ALA A 2 -7.69 -10.27 5.05
CA ALA A 2 -7.15 -11.49 5.64
C ALA A 2 -5.91 -12.12 4.96
N PRO A 3 -5.78 -12.20 3.62
CA PRO A 3 -4.64 -12.90 3.02
C PRO A 3 -3.30 -12.15 3.16
N ILE A 4 -3.28 -10.81 3.08
CA ILE A 4 -2.05 -10.03 3.25
C ILE A 4 -1.56 -10.09 4.70
N ALA A 5 -2.49 -9.99 5.67
CA ALA A 5 -2.17 -10.10 7.08
C ALA A 5 -1.66 -11.51 7.44
N ASP A 6 -2.27 -12.57 6.89
CA ASP A 6 -1.80 -13.95 7.07
C ASP A 6 -0.40 -14.15 6.47
N ASP A 7 -0.16 -13.65 5.25
CA ASP A 7 1.15 -13.75 4.60
C ASP A 7 2.24 -12.98 5.37
N GLN A 8 1.92 -11.80 5.91
CA GLN A 8 2.84 -11.02 6.76
C GLN A 8 3.14 -11.72 8.08
N TRP A 9 2.12 -12.28 8.75
CA TRP A 9 2.31 -13.04 9.98
C TRP A 9 3.19 -14.27 9.73
N ARG A 10 2.98 -15.00 8.62
CA ARG A 10 3.82 -16.14 8.23
C ARG A 10 5.28 -15.73 8.01
N LEU A 11 5.52 -14.58 7.36
CA LEU A 11 6.86 -14.05 7.12
C LEU A 11 7.58 -13.70 8.43
N GLN A 12 6.91 -13.01 9.35
CA GLN A 12 7.49 -12.69 10.65
C GLN A 12 7.74 -13.95 11.48
N ARG A 13 6.82 -14.92 11.40
CA ARG A 13 6.95 -16.19 12.10
C ARG A 13 8.12 -17.03 11.57
N SER A 14 8.42 -17.02 10.27
CA SER A 14 9.56 -17.77 9.74
C SER A 14 10.89 -17.25 10.30
N ALA A 15 11.08 -15.93 10.32
CA ALA A 15 12.28 -15.33 10.92
C ALA A 15 12.42 -15.67 12.41
N ALA A 16 11.31 -15.68 13.15
CA ALA A 16 11.32 -16.08 14.57
C ALA A 16 11.69 -17.56 14.76
N ILE A 17 11.21 -18.45 13.89
CA ILE A 17 11.55 -19.88 13.91
C ILE A 17 13.04 -20.08 13.64
N ASP A 18 13.61 -19.37 12.66
CA ASP A 18 15.03 -19.45 12.32
C ASP A 18 15.91 -19.05 13.49
N LEU A 19 15.60 -17.90 14.11
CA LEU A 19 16.32 -17.44 15.29
C LEU A 19 16.22 -18.44 16.44
N THR A 20 15.01 -18.94 16.72
CA THR A 20 14.78 -19.91 17.80
C THR A 20 15.58 -21.19 17.58
N ARG A 21 15.58 -21.71 16.35
CA ARG A 21 16.29 -22.93 15.97
C ARG A 21 17.80 -22.76 16.12
N PHE A 22 18.33 -21.64 15.66
CA PHE A 22 19.74 -21.30 15.82
C PHE A 22 20.14 -21.17 17.30
N SER A 23 19.36 -20.43 18.10
CA SER A 23 19.60 -20.32 19.55
C SER A 23 19.53 -21.65 20.28
N THR A 24 18.64 -22.56 19.84
CA THR A 24 18.54 -23.90 20.42
C THR A 24 19.80 -24.72 20.16
N GLY A 25 20.31 -24.72 18.92
CA GLY A 25 21.55 -25.43 18.59
C GLY A 25 22.77 -24.88 19.35
N MET A 26 22.84 -23.55 19.54
CA MET A 26 23.91 -22.94 20.35
C MET A 26 23.85 -23.30 21.84
N ALA A 27 22.68 -23.71 22.34
CA ALA A 27 22.49 -24.12 23.73
C ALA A 27 22.79 -25.60 23.96
N GLU A 28 23.00 -26.39 22.90
CA GLU A 28 23.39 -27.79 23.02
C GLU A 28 24.86 -27.91 23.49
N PRO A 29 25.18 -28.80 24.43
CA PRO A 29 26.54 -28.95 24.93
C PRO A 29 27.47 -29.44 23.84
N ASP A 30 28.48 -28.63 23.52
CA ASP A 30 29.52 -28.99 22.56
C ASP A 30 30.38 -30.15 23.10
N HIS A 31 30.98 -30.93 22.21
CA HIS A 31 31.90 -32.01 22.55
C HIS A 31 33.33 -31.51 22.75
N TYR A 32 33.63 -30.28 22.29
CA TYR A 32 34.93 -29.64 22.40
C TYR A 32 34.85 -28.42 23.32
N PHE A 33 35.59 -28.45 24.43
CA PHE A 33 35.74 -27.32 25.34
C PHE A 33 37.17 -26.81 25.29
N ALA A 34 37.35 -25.59 24.76
CA ALA A 34 38.62 -24.88 24.75
C ALA A 34 38.90 -24.15 26.08
N HIS A 35 37.93 -24.14 27.02
CA HIS A 35 37.97 -23.44 28.30
C HIS A 35 38.18 -21.92 28.15
N HIS A 36 37.77 -21.38 27.02
CA HIS A 36 37.81 -19.96 26.73
C HIS A 36 36.42 -19.57 26.20
N PRO A 37 35.62 -18.79 26.95
CA PRO A 37 34.21 -18.55 26.65
C PRO A 37 33.94 -18.07 25.22
N GLU A 38 34.81 -17.21 24.69
CA GLU A 38 34.68 -16.66 23.33
C GLU A 38 34.94 -17.72 22.25
N ILE A 39 35.88 -18.64 22.50
CA ILE A 39 36.23 -19.71 21.57
C ILE A 39 35.10 -20.75 21.58
N ASP A 40 34.65 -21.14 22.78
CA ASP A 40 33.56 -22.10 22.95
C ASP A 40 32.25 -21.59 22.31
N ALA A 41 31.94 -20.29 22.46
CA ALA A 41 30.78 -19.67 21.82
C ALA A 41 30.91 -19.64 20.27
N ALA A 42 32.11 -19.37 19.75
CA ALA A 42 32.36 -19.38 18.30
C ALA A 42 32.26 -20.80 17.71
N PHE A 43 32.76 -21.81 18.42
CA PHE A 43 32.62 -23.21 18.02
C PHE A 43 31.16 -23.67 18.03
N ALA A 44 30.41 -23.38 19.09
CA ALA A 44 28.98 -23.69 19.16
C ALA A 44 28.18 -23.07 18.00
N GLN A 45 28.48 -21.82 17.64
CA GLN A 45 27.89 -21.17 16.46
C GLN A 45 28.26 -21.88 15.15
N ALA A 46 29.53 -22.23 14.96
CA ALA A 46 30.00 -22.89 13.74
C ALA A 46 29.38 -24.28 13.56
N VAL A 47 29.30 -25.07 14.65
CA VAL A 47 28.66 -26.39 14.67
C VAL A 47 27.16 -26.28 14.40
N THR A 48 26.50 -25.31 15.02
CA THR A 48 25.07 -25.03 14.77
C THR A 48 24.84 -24.67 13.30
N TRP A 49 25.65 -23.78 12.73
CA TRP A 49 25.55 -23.44 11.30
C TRP A 49 25.75 -24.65 10.40
N ALA A 50 26.76 -25.48 10.67
CA ALA A 50 27.06 -26.65 9.86
C ALA A 50 25.94 -27.70 9.92
N SER A 51 25.40 -27.96 11.11
CA SER A 51 24.33 -28.94 11.33
C SER A 51 22.97 -28.47 10.80
N GLU A 52 22.65 -27.19 10.97
CA GLU A 52 21.35 -26.61 10.60
C GLU A 52 21.32 -25.98 9.21
N ALA A 53 22.45 -25.92 8.48
CA ALA A 53 22.56 -25.29 7.16
C ALA A 53 21.44 -25.69 6.20
N LYS A 54 21.09 -26.97 6.14
CA LYS A 54 20.02 -27.47 5.25
C LYS A 54 18.65 -26.90 5.63
N ASN A 55 18.33 -26.83 6.92
CA ASN A 55 17.04 -26.35 7.40
C ASN A 55 16.95 -24.83 7.25
N LEU A 56 18.02 -24.10 7.57
CA LEU A 56 18.12 -22.66 7.38
C LEU A 56 17.97 -22.29 5.89
N ASN A 57 18.65 -23.00 4.98
CA ASN A 57 18.48 -22.81 3.55
C ASN A 57 17.03 -23.05 3.09
N LEU A 58 16.37 -24.09 3.61
CA LEU A 58 14.97 -24.38 3.30
C LEU A 58 14.05 -23.26 3.79
N MET A 59 14.28 -22.74 5.00
CA MET A 59 13.51 -21.62 5.56
C MET A 59 13.72 -20.33 4.78
N SER A 60 14.94 -19.97 4.40
CA SER A 60 15.23 -18.82 3.53
C SER A 60 14.48 -18.91 2.19
N LEU A 61 14.34 -20.12 1.61
CA LEU A 61 13.53 -20.30 0.40
C LEU A 61 12.05 -20.03 0.64
N TYR A 62 11.48 -20.48 1.76
CA TYR A 62 10.09 -20.22 2.10
C TYR A 62 9.83 -18.76 2.44
N GLU A 63 10.78 -18.10 3.12
CA GLU A 63 10.76 -16.66 3.36
C GLU A 63 10.70 -15.89 2.03
N GLY A 64 11.59 -16.21 1.09
CA GLY A 64 11.59 -15.60 -0.25
C GLY A 64 10.32 -15.87 -1.06
N ARG A 65 9.61 -16.99 -0.83
CA ARG A 65 8.30 -17.27 -1.44
C ARG A 65 7.18 -16.47 -0.78
N ALA A 66 7.21 -16.35 0.55
CA ALA A 66 6.25 -15.57 1.32
C ALA A 66 6.38 -14.08 0.98
N GLN A 67 7.60 -13.55 0.94
CA GLN A 67 7.89 -12.17 0.56
C GLN A 67 7.33 -11.84 -0.84
N ARG A 68 7.63 -12.67 -1.85
CA ARG A 68 7.09 -12.48 -3.21
C ARG A 68 5.56 -12.49 -3.26
N ARG A 69 4.91 -13.27 -2.40
CA ARG A 69 3.45 -13.31 -2.30
C ARG A 69 2.89 -12.03 -1.69
N VAL A 70 3.50 -11.54 -0.60
CA VAL A 70 3.16 -10.25 0.01
C VAL A 70 3.32 -9.12 -1.01
N GLU A 71 4.46 -9.05 -1.70
CA GLU A 71 4.73 -8.03 -2.72
C GLU A 71 3.68 -8.05 -3.84
N ARG A 72 3.33 -9.24 -4.34
CA ARG A 72 2.29 -9.40 -5.36
C ARG A 72 0.92 -8.96 -4.87
N ASN A 73 0.51 -9.41 -3.68
CA ASN A 73 -0.78 -9.06 -3.11
C ASN A 73 -0.88 -7.56 -2.83
N MET A 74 0.20 -6.94 -2.36
CA MET A 74 0.29 -5.49 -2.16
C MET A 74 0.22 -4.72 -3.48
N LYS A 75 0.86 -5.22 -4.54
CA LYS A 75 0.75 -4.63 -5.88
C LYS A 75 -0.69 -4.69 -6.39
N MET A 76 -1.33 -5.86 -6.35
CA MET A 76 -2.73 -6.02 -6.75
C MET A 76 -3.67 -5.10 -5.97
N LEU A 77 -3.43 -4.92 -4.66
CA LEU A 77 -4.21 -3.99 -3.85
C LEU A 77 -4.01 -2.53 -4.29
N LYS A 78 -2.77 -2.11 -4.56
CA LYS A 78 -2.47 -0.76 -5.06
C LYS A 78 -3.10 -0.51 -6.43
N ASP A 79 -3.04 -1.50 -7.32
CA ASP A 79 -3.63 -1.41 -8.65
C ASP A 79 -5.16 -1.25 -8.54
N LEU A 80 -5.83 -2.07 -7.72
CA LEU A 80 -7.27 -1.93 -7.44
C LEU A 80 -7.62 -0.58 -6.80
N GLN A 81 -6.78 -0.06 -5.90
CA GLN A 81 -6.99 1.27 -5.31
C GLN A 81 -6.84 2.38 -6.35
N ALA A 82 -5.86 2.27 -7.24
CA ALA A 82 -5.65 3.21 -8.33
C ALA A 82 -6.83 3.18 -9.32
N GLU A 83 -7.32 1.99 -9.69
CA GLU A 83 -8.50 1.81 -10.53
C GLU A 83 -9.74 2.45 -9.89
N ARG A 84 -9.98 2.21 -8.59
CA ARG A 84 -11.08 2.83 -7.85
C ARG A 84 -10.97 4.35 -7.79
N GLN A 85 -9.76 4.88 -7.57
CA GLN A 85 -9.53 6.32 -7.56
C GLN A 85 -9.74 6.95 -8.95
N ALA A 86 -9.29 6.28 -10.01
CA ALA A 86 -9.48 6.73 -11.38
C ALA A 86 -10.96 6.76 -11.75
N ALA A 87 -11.70 5.69 -11.43
CA ALA A 87 -13.14 5.64 -11.63
C ALA A 87 -13.86 6.72 -10.81
N PHE A 88 -13.40 7.01 -9.59
CA PHE A 88 -13.96 8.09 -8.78
C PHE A 88 -13.74 9.47 -9.40
N ASN A 89 -12.53 9.74 -9.88
CA ASN A 89 -12.22 10.99 -10.55
C ASN A 89 -13.08 11.17 -11.81
N GLN A 90 -13.27 10.11 -12.61
CA GLN A 90 -14.15 10.15 -13.80
C GLN A 90 -15.59 10.50 -13.43
N VAL A 91 -16.16 9.87 -12.39
CA VAL A 91 -17.51 10.17 -11.92
C VAL A 91 -17.64 11.63 -11.45
N VAL A 92 -16.63 12.16 -10.74
CA VAL A 92 -16.59 13.57 -10.33
C VAL A 92 -16.52 14.50 -11.55
N GLU A 93 -15.73 14.15 -12.57
CA GLU A 93 -15.64 14.90 -13.82
C GLU A 93 -16.99 14.93 -14.56
N ASP A 94 -17.64 13.77 -14.71
CA ASP A 94 -18.96 13.65 -15.35
C ASP A 94 -20.02 14.47 -14.60
N ALA A 95 -20.07 14.35 -13.27
CA ALA A 95 -20.98 15.13 -12.44
C ALA A 95 -20.70 16.64 -12.56
N THR A 96 -19.43 17.04 -12.66
CA THR A 96 -19.04 18.44 -12.88
C THR A 96 -19.52 18.94 -14.24
N LEU A 97 -19.38 18.13 -15.29
CA LEU A 97 -19.81 18.47 -16.63
C LEU A 97 -21.34 18.60 -16.72
N LEU A 98 -22.07 17.66 -16.13
CA LEU A 98 -23.54 17.70 -16.06
C LEU A 98 -24.03 18.94 -15.30
N ALA A 99 -23.39 19.28 -14.17
CA ALA A 99 -23.72 20.48 -13.42
C ALA A 99 -23.44 21.77 -14.22
N GLN A 100 -22.35 21.83 -14.99
CA GLN A 100 -22.04 22.95 -15.87
C GLN A 100 -23.06 23.07 -17.01
N PHE A 101 -23.46 21.95 -17.60
CA PHE A 101 -24.45 21.92 -18.66
C PHE A 101 -25.82 22.39 -18.18
N ALA A 102 -26.29 21.91 -17.03
CA ALA A 102 -27.54 22.38 -16.42
C ALA A 102 -27.48 23.89 -16.11
N ALA A 103 -26.35 24.37 -15.57
CA ALA A 103 -26.15 25.80 -15.35
C ALA A 103 -26.21 26.62 -16.66
N SER A 104 -25.68 26.09 -17.76
CA SER A 104 -25.76 26.77 -19.07
C SER A 104 -27.19 26.87 -19.61
N LYS A 105 -28.08 25.98 -19.18
CA LYS A 105 -29.52 25.99 -19.48
C LYS A 105 -30.36 26.75 -18.45
N ALA A 106 -29.72 27.33 -17.43
CA ALA A 106 -30.39 27.92 -16.26
C ALA A 106 -31.27 26.93 -15.48
N GLU A 107 -30.91 25.64 -15.49
CA GLU A 107 -31.61 24.57 -14.76
C GLU A 107 -30.82 24.16 -13.49
N PRO A 108 -31.51 23.77 -12.40
CA PRO A 108 -30.85 23.24 -11.22
C PRO A 108 -30.44 21.77 -11.43
N PHE A 109 -29.17 21.46 -11.15
CA PHE A 109 -28.66 20.09 -11.11
C PHE A 109 -28.60 19.58 -9.68
N ASP A 110 -29.28 18.47 -9.41
CA ASP A 110 -29.22 17.75 -8.14
C ASP A 110 -28.64 16.36 -8.37
N ILE A 111 -27.49 16.07 -7.75
CA ILE A 111 -26.79 14.81 -7.96
C ILE A 111 -27.60 13.59 -7.48
N GLU A 112 -28.43 13.74 -6.44
CA GLU A 112 -29.19 12.60 -5.91
C GLU A 112 -30.39 12.23 -6.80
N ARG A 113 -30.87 13.20 -7.58
CA ARG A 113 -32.01 13.03 -8.50
C ARG A 113 -31.56 12.73 -9.92
N ASP A 114 -30.56 13.45 -10.41
CA ASP A 114 -30.19 13.53 -11.83
C ASP A 114 -29.01 12.62 -12.18
N PHE A 115 -28.29 12.08 -11.18
CA PHE A 115 -27.20 11.13 -11.39
C PHE A 115 -27.66 9.70 -11.05
N PRO A 116 -27.80 8.81 -12.04
CA PRO A 116 -28.25 7.45 -11.80
C PRO A 116 -27.22 6.68 -10.98
N ARG A 117 -27.66 5.99 -9.92
CA ARG A 117 -26.74 5.18 -9.09
C ARG A 117 -26.21 3.98 -9.88
N GLU A 118 -26.92 3.56 -10.90
CA GLU A 118 -26.58 2.47 -11.81
C GLU A 118 -25.38 2.81 -12.71
N SER A 119 -25.06 4.10 -12.90
CA SER A 119 -23.84 4.51 -13.63
C SER A 119 -22.59 4.44 -12.77
N LEU A 120 -22.73 4.29 -11.43
CA LEU A 120 -21.59 4.14 -10.54
C LEU A 120 -21.02 2.72 -10.64
N PRO A 121 -19.68 2.57 -10.55
CA PRO A 121 -19.07 1.25 -10.47
C PRO A 121 -19.64 0.40 -9.32
N PRO A 122 -19.79 -0.93 -9.46
CA PRO A 122 -20.43 -1.78 -8.45
C PRO A 122 -19.75 -1.78 -7.07
N GLN A 123 -18.47 -1.44 -7.00
CA GLN A 123 -17.66 -1.42 -5.76
C GLN A 123 -17.39 0.00 -5.27
N PHE A 124 -18.17 0.97 -5.73
CA PHE A 124 -17.97 2.38 -5.43
C PHE A 124 -18.50 2.72 -4.03
N GLY A 125 -17.59 2.96 -3.09
CA GLY A 125 -17.92 3.22 -1.69
C GLY A 125 -18.15 4.70 -1.34
N PHE A 126 -18.08 5.60 -2.32
CA PHE A 126 -18.21 7.04 -2.09
C PHE A 126 -19.68 7.48 -2.08
N SER A 127 -20.00 8.43 -1.20
CA SER A 127 -21.35 8.99 -1.15
C SER A 127 -21.57 9.98 -2.29
N LEU A 128 -22.78 10.03 -2.84
CA LEU A 128 -23.16 11.05 -3.84
C LEU A 128 -22.96 12.48 -3.30
N SER A 129 -23.19 12.71 -2.00
CA SER A 129 -22.88 13.99 -1.33
C SER A 129 -21.41 14.42 -1.41
N GLU A 130 -20.49 13.47 -1.42
CA GLU A 130 -19.05 13.73 -1.53
C GLU A 130 -18.68 14.09 -2.97
N ILE A 131 -19.27 13.39 -3.94
CA ILE A 131 -19.13 13.68 -5.36
C ILE A 131 -19.66 15.09 -5.67
N ALA A 132 -20.83 15.47 -5.15
CA ALA A 132 -21.37 16.83 -5.33
C ALA A 132 -20.45 17.92 -4.75
N ARG A 133 -19.87 17.67 -3.55
CA ARG A 133 -18.92 18.60 -2.93
C ARG A 133 -17.68 18.77 -3.80
N LEU A 134 -17.11 17.68 -4.30
CA LEU A 134 -15.94 17.72 -5.17
C LEU A 134 -16.24 18.33 -6.53
N ALA A 135 -17.39 18.04 -7.15
CA ALA A 135 -17.79 18.67 -8.40
C ALA A 135 -17.93 20.19 -8.24
N THR A 136 -18.52 20.63 -7.13
CA THR A 136 -18.62 22.06 -6.77
C THR A 136 -17.24 22.68 -6.58
N TYR A 137 -16.34 21.99 -5.89
CA TYR A 137 -14.96 22.42 -5.70
C TYR A 137 -14.20 22.53 -7.04
N SER A 138 -14.26 21.50 -7.88
CA SER A 138 -13.62 21.47 -9.20
C SER A 138 -14.09 22.61 -10.10
N ARG A 139 -15.40 22.91 -10.09
CA ARG A 139 -15.96 24.07 -10.79
C ARG A 139 -15.35 25.39 -10.30
N ARG A 140 -15.36 25.61 -8.98
CA ARG A 140 -14.78 26.83 -8.37
C ARG A 140 -13.28 26.96 -8.67
N LEU A 141 -12.55 25.84 -8.64
CA LEU A 141 -11.12 25.81 -8.98
C LEU A 141 -10.88 26.16 -10.44
N ALA A 142 -11.72 25.66 -11.36
CA ALA A 142 -11.63 26.01 -12.78
C ALA A 142 -11.92 27.50 -13.00
N ASP A 143 -12.92 28.06 -12.33
CA ASP A 143 -13.23 29.49 -12.40
C ASP A 143 -12.09 30.35 -11.86
N ALA A 144 -11.50 29.96 -10.72
CA ALA A 144 -10.33 30.62 -10.15
C ALA A 144 -9.13 30.57 -11.10
N LYS A 145 -8.86 29.41 -11.75
CA LYS A 145 -7.78 29.26 -12.74
C LYS A 145 -7.98 30.15 -13.97
N LYS A 146 -9.22 30.37 -14.41
CA LYS A 146 -9.54 31.30 -15.50
C LYS A 146 -9.31 32.76 -15.09
N GLN A 147 -9.66 33.11 -13.86
CA GLN A 147 -9.53 34.48 -13.33
C GLN A 147 -8.09 34.85 -12.98
N PHE A 148 -7.28 33.88 -12.54
CA PHE A 148 -5.88 34.05 -12.19
C PHE A 148 -5.01 33.11 -13.04
N PRO A 149 -4.85 33.38 -14.36
CA PRO A 149 -3.89 32.63 -15.16
C PRO A 149 -2.50 32.78 -14.52
N ALA A 150 -1.81 31.65 -14.33
CA ALA A 150 -0.54 31.57 -13.60
C ALA A 150 0.35 32.80 -13.85
N ALA A 151 0.68 33.51 -12.77
CA ALA A 151 1.50 34.72 -12.84
C ALA A 151 2.79 34.41 -13.60
N ARG A 152 2.93 34.98 -14.81
CA ARG A 152 4.15 34.91 -15.64
C ARG A 152 5.31 35.74 -15.08
N GLN A 153 5.31 36.08 -13.79
CA GLN A 153 6.39 36.85 -13.20
C GLN A 153 7.18 35.99 -12.21
N PRO A 154 8.46 35.68 -12.51
CA PRO A 154 9.34 35.16 -11.49
C PRO A 154 9.42 36.20 -10.37
N PHE A 155 9.26 35.75 -9.13
CA PHE A 155 9.47 36.59 -7.96
C PHE A 155 10.83 37.32 -8.10
N PRO A 156 10.88 38.65 -7.94
CA PRO A 156 12.14 39.36 -8.00
C PRO A 156 13.05 38.82 -6.90
N LYS A 157 14.23 38.32 -7.29
CA LYS A 157 15.27 37.94 -6.33
C LYS A 157 15.60 39.16 -5.47
N ALA A 158 15.49 39.00 -4.16
CA ALA A 158 15.99 39.98 -3.21
C ALA A 158 17.51 40.16 -3.42
N ALA A 159 17.92 41.42 -3.52
CA ALA A 159 19.32 41.85 -3.62
C ALA A 159 19.98 41.89 -2.24
#